data_AF-A0A7K0Y583-F1
#
_entry.id   AF-A0A7K0Y583-F1
#
_cell.length_a   1.000
_cell.length_b   1.000
_cell.length_c   1.000
_cell.angle_alpha   90.00
_cell.angle_beta   90.00
_cell.angle_gamma   90.00
#
_symmetry.space_group_name_H-M   'P 1'
#
loop_
_entity.id
_entity.type
_entity.pdbx_description
1 polymer ?
#
loop_
_entity_poly.entity_id
_entity_poly.type
_entity_poly.pdbx_seq_one_letter_code
_entity_poly.pdbx_strand_id
1 'polypeptide(L)'
;MAEVDTRLAGQSVASRVFYTLIRGLVVGICVGYTRTKVVGKHNIPSTGAFLLAPIHRSNIDTPLAAAVTRRRMRFMGKDTIWKVKPIGWIISALGAFPVTRGTADREALKRCIAVLEAG
;
A
#
# COMPACT_ATOMS: atom_id res chain seq x y z
N MET A 1 -18.94 11.22 10.11
CA MET A 1 -18.62 10.02 9.32
C MET A 1 -17.66 10.45 8.23
N ALA A 2 -16.38 10.06 8.31
CA ALA A 2 -15.50 10.27 7.16
C ALA A 2 -15.85 9.18 6.15
N GLU A 3 -16.54 9.53 5.07
CA GLU A 3 -16.72 8.63 3.92
C GLU A 3 -15.39 7.98 3.59
N VAL A 4 -15.43 6.68 3.35
CA VAL A 4 -14.27 5.93 2.86
C VAL A 4 -14.04 6.40 1.43
N ASP A 5 -13.34 7.52 1.28
CA ASP A 5 -13.04 8.05 -0.04
C ASP A 5 -11.97 7.17 -0.68
N THR A 6 -12.41 6.20 -1.46
CA THR A 6 -11.57 5.29 -2.25
C THR A 6 -10.75 6.04 -3.30
N ARG A 7 -11.02 7.34 -3.55
CA ARG A 7 -10.14 8.22 -4.33
C ARG A 7 -8.77 8.41 -3.66
N LEU A 8 -8.67 8.21 -2.34
CA LEU A 8 -7.40 8.27 -1.60
C LEU A 8 -6.43 7.14 -1.97
N ALA A 9 -6.88 6.09 -2.67
CA ALA A 9 -5.99 5.06 -3.21
C ALA A 9 -5.48 5.41 -4.63
N GLY A 10 -5.66 6.65 -5.08
CA GLY A 10 -5.19 7.15 -6.38
C GLY A 10 -5.63 6.26 -7.53
N GLN A 11 -6.87 6.39 -8.02
CA GLN A 11 -7.35 5.53 -9.11
C GLN A 11 -7.09 6.10 -10.51
N SER A 12 -6.70 7.38 -10.61
CA SER A 12 -6.47 8.06 -11.89
C SER A 12 -5.27 7.50 -12.67
N VAL A 13 -5.27 7.67 -13.98
CA VAL A 13 -4.13 7.27 -14.85
C VAL A 13 -2.83 7.92 -14.36
N ALA A 14 -2.86 9.22 -14.04
CA ALA A 14 -1.70 9.93 -13.51
C ALA A 14 -1.15 9.28 -12.23
N SER A 15 -2.02 8.90 -11.31
CA SER A 15 -1.59 8.23 -10.07
C SER A 15 -1.06 6.80 -10.31
N ARG A 16 -1.55 6.08 -11.32
CA ARG A 16 -1.01 4.77 -11.72
C ARG A 16 0.37 4.88 -12.35
N VAL A 17 0.58 5.90 -13.19
CA VAL A 17 1.89 6.19 -13.79
C VAL A 17 2.87 6.60 -12.68
N PHE A 18 2.47 7.54 -11.83
CA PHE A 18 3.27 7.95 -10.68
C PHE A 18 3.63 6.77 -9.77
N TYR A 19 2.64 5.94 -9.42
CA TYR A 19 2.86 4.71 -8.65
C TYR A 19 3.92 3.81 -9.31
N THR A 20 3.80 3.56 -10.61
CA THR A 20 4.69 2.63 -11.32
C THR A 20 6.13 3.15 -11.34
N LEU A 21 6.32 4.44 -11.61
CA LEU A 21 7.64 5.08 -11.64
C LEU A 21 8.29 5.08 -10.25
N ILE A 22 7.58 5.58 -9.24
CA ILE A 22 8.13 5.68 -7.88
C ILE A 22 8.32 4.29 -7.26
N ARG A 23 7.39 3.36 -7.46
CA ARG A 23 7.57 1.96 -7.04
C ARG A 23 8.81 1.38 -7.69
N GLY A 24 9.00 1.53 -9.00
CA GLY A 24 10.17 1.01 -9.70
C GLY A 24 11.48 1.51 -9.09
N LEU A 25 11.57 2.82 -8.86
CA LEU A 25 12.73 3.45 -8.25
C LEU A 25 12.97 2.95 -6.80
N VAL A 26 11.96 3.07 -5.94
CA VAL A 26 12.10 2.74 -4.51
C VAL A 26 12.35 1.25 -4.31
N VAL A 27 11.59 0.38 -5.00
CA VAL A 27 11.80 -1.07 -4.93
C VAL A 27 13.17 -1.45 -5.48
N GLY A 28 13.60 -0.86 -6.60
CA GLY A 28 14.92 -1.11 -7.18
C GLY A 28 16.05 -0.77 -6.22
N ILE A 29 16.00 0.42 -5.61
CA ILE A 29 16.99 0.84 -4.60
C ILE A 29 16.96 -0.09 -3.39
N CYS A 30 15.78 -0.35 -2.81
CA CYS A 30 15.66 -1.20 -1.62
C CYS A 30 16.17 -2.62 -1.89
N VAL A 31 15.68 -3.28 -2.94
CA VAL A 31 16.08 -4.65 -3.28
C VAL A 31 17.57 -4.74 -3.61
N GLY A 32 18.14 -3.73 -4.29
CA GLY A 32 19.58 -3.68 -4.56
C GLY A 32 20.40 -3.52 -3.27
N TYR A 33 19.99 -2.63 -2.38
CA TYR A 33 20.64 -2.38 -1.10
C TYR A 33 20.56 -3.59 -0.16
N THR A 34 19.38 -4.19 0.00
CA THR A 34 19.14 -5.33 0.91
C THR A 34 19.44 -6.68 0.27
N ARG A 35 19.76 -6.71 -1.03
CA ARG A 35 19.96 -7.94 -1.83
C ARG A 35 18.80 -8.93 -1.69
N THR A 36 17.57 -8.39 -1.69
CA THR A 36 16.38 -9.18 -1.40
C THR A 36 16.13 -10.27 -2.44
N LYS A 37 15.90 -11.50 -1.96
CA LYS A 37 15.46 -12.65 -2.78
C LYS A 37 14.01 -13.00 -2.44
N VAL A 38 13.16 -13.13 -3.46
CA VAL A 38 11.77 -13.59 -3.29
C VAL A 38 11.71 -15.07 -3.62
N VAL A 39 11.36 -15.90 -2.63
CA VAL A 39 11.14 -17.34 -2.78
C VAL A 39 9.63 -17.61 -2.67
N GLY A 40 9.10 -18.56 -3.46
CA GLY A 40 7.68 -18.90 -3.41
C GLY A 40 6.76 -17.89 -4.11
N LYS A 41 7.25 -17.12 -5.08
CA LYS A 41 6.47 -16.11 -5.80
C LYS A 41 5.19 -16.66 -6.47
N HIS A 42 5.20 -17.95 -6.83
CA HIS A 42 4.04 -18.65 -7.40
C HIS A 42 2.86 -18.78 -6.43
N ASN A 43 3.08 -18.63 -5.13
CA ASN A 43 2.01 -18.67 -4.11
C ASN A 43 1.18 -17.38 -4.09
N ILE A 44 1.61 -16.33 -4.79
CA ILE A 44 0.86 -15.07 -4.85
C ILE A 44 -0.25 -15.21 -5.89
N PRO A 45 -1.53 -15.00 -5.51
CA PRO A 45 -2.64 -15.07 -6.45
C PRO A 45 -2.45 -14.11 -7.63
N SER A 46 -2.59 -14.63 -8.85
CA SER A 46 -2.50 -13.84 -10.08
C SER A 46 -3.75 -12.99 -10.32
N THR A 47 -4.91 -13.47 -9.86
CA THR A 47 -6.22 -12.81 -9.94
C THR A 47 -6.88 -12.75 -8.57
N GLY A 48 -7.97 -11.98 -8.46
CA GLY A 48 -8.72 -11.82 -7.21
C GLY A 48 -8.00 -10.99 -6.15
N ALA A 49 -8.75 -10.55 -5.15
CA ALA A 49 -8.21 -9.82 -4.00
C ALA A 49 -7.43 -10.78 -3.09
N PHE A 50 -6.35 -10.29 -2.47
CA PHE A 50 -5.60 -11.04 -1.47
C PHE A 50 -5.06 -10.10 -0.40
N LEU A 51 -4.79 -10.66 0.79
CA LEU A 51 -4.15 -9.95 1.89
C LEU A 51 -2.70 -10.43 2.02
N LEU A 52 -1.75 -9.51 1.95
CA LEU A 52 -0.36 -9.77 2.31
C LEU A 52 -0.13 -9.31 3.76
N ALA A 53 0.18 -10.25 4.65
CA ALA A 53 0.38 -9.99 6.08
C ALA A 53 1.81 -10.37 6.51
N PRO A 54 2.83 -9.56 6.16
CA PRO A 54 4.20 -9.82 6.57
C PRO A 54 4.41 -9.47 8.05
N ILE A 55 5.46 -10.05 8.65
CA ILE A 55 6.00 -9.54 9.91
C ILE A 55 6.57 -8.14 9.66
N HIS A 56 6.23 -7.17 10.51
CA HIS A 56 6.71 -5.79 10.39
C HIS A 56 7.81 -5.49 11.42
N ARG A 57 9.03 -5.27 10.95
CA ARG A 57 10.24 -4.91 11.71
C ARG A 57 10.66 -3.46 11.48
N SER A 58 10.41 -2.90 10.30
CA SER A 58 10.89 -1.57 9.94
C SER A 58 10.10 -0.94 8.78
N ASN A 59 10.25 0.38 8.59
CA ASN A 59 9.58 1.09 7.50
C ASN A 59 10.00 0.58 6.09
N ILE A 60 11.18 -0.05 5.95
CA ILE A 60 11.64 -0.61 4.66
C ILE A 60 10.84 -1.85 4.25
N ASP A 61 10.07 -2.44 5.17
CA ASP A 61 9.28 -3.63 4.87
C ASP A 61 8.19 -3.31 3.85
N THR A 62 7.67 -2.08 3.84
CA THR A 62 6.64 -1.63 2.88
C THR A 62 7.12 -1.71 1.43
N PRO A 63 8.26 -1.09 1.04
CA PRO A 63 8.78 -1.25 -0.32
C PRO A 63 9.25 -2.68 -0.62
N LEU A 64 9.78 -3.41 0.36
CA LEU A 64 10.16 -4.82 0.13
C LEU A 64 8.95 -5.72 -0.11
N ALA A 65 7.84 -5.50 0.60
CA ALA A 65 6.57 -6.18 0.36
C ALA A 65 6.06 -5.87 -1.06
N ALA A 66 6.19 -4.61 -1.51
CA ALA A 66 5.87 -4.22 -2.88
C ALA A 66 6.70 -4.98 -3.94
N ALA A 67 7.90 -5.49 -3.61
CA ALA A 67 8.74 -6.24 -4.52
C ALA A 67 8.22 -7.65 -4.84
N VAL A 68 7.42 -8.23 -3.94
CA VAL A 68 6.92 -9.61 -4.04
C VAL A 68 6.01 -9.81 -5.26
N THR A 69 5.28 -8.77 -5.65
CA THR A 69 4.37 -8.80 -6.80
C THR A 69 4.48 -7.55 -7.66
N ARG A 70 4.15 -7.66 -8.94
CA ARG A 70 4.00 -6.50 -9.84
C ARG A 70 2.61 -5.87 -9.76
N ARG A 71 1.66 -6.54 -9.09
CA ARG A 71 0.32 -6.02 -8.84
C ARG A 71 0.43 -4.80 -7.94
N ARG A 72 -0.43 -3.82 -8.18
CA ARG A 72 -0.50 -2.62 -7.33
C ARG A 72 -0.99 -3.03 -5.94
N MET A 73 -0.15 -2.86 -4.94
CA MET A 73 -0.50 -3.17 -3.55
C MET A 73 -1.07 -1.94 -2.84
N ARG A 74 -1.85 -2.21 -1.79
CA ARG A 74 -2.48 -1.21 -0.93
C ARG A 74 -1.95 -1.38 0.49
N PHE A 75 -1.55 -0.27 1.11
CA PHE A 75 -0.84 -0.32 2.40
C PHE A 75 -1.61 0.43 3.48
N MET A 76 -1.73 -0.18 4.66
CA MET A 76 -2.30 0.48 5.82
C MET A 76 -1.25 1.40 6.45
N GLY A 77 -1.55 2.69 6.57
CA GLY A 77 -0.67 3.67 7.21
C GLY A 77 -1.35 4.38 8.37
N LYS A 78 -0.59 4.80 9.38
CA LYS A 78 -1.13 5.60 10.49
C LYS A 78 -1.70 6.92 9.97
N ASP A 79 -2.94 7.23 10.34
CA ASP A 79 -3.65 8.45 9.91
C ASP A 79 -2.88 9.75 10.12
N THR A 80 -2.03 9.83 11.15
CA THR A 80 -1.18 11.00 11.43
C THR A 80 -0.25 11.38 10.29
N ILE A 81 0.10 10.44 9.41
CA ILE A 81 0.94 10.72 8.23
C ILE A 81 0.19 11.63 7.23
N TRP A 82 -1.14 11.51 7.16
CA TRP A 82 -1.98 12.33 6.29
C TRP A 82 -2.26 13.75 6.81
N LYS A 83 -1.81 14.08 8.04
CA LYS A 83 -1.94 15.45 8.57
C LYS A 83 -1.11 16.46 7.77
N VAL A 84 -0.02 16.01 7.14
CA VAL A 84 0.81 16.83 6.26
C VAL A 84 0.31 16.66 4.83
N LYS A 85 -0.46 17.62 4.30
CA LYS A 85 -1.20 17.48 3.03
C LYS A 85 -0.35 16.99 1.84
N PRO A 86 0.86 17.52 1.55
CA PRO A 86 1.68 17.01 0.45
C PRO A 86 2.10 15.55 0.65
N ILE A 87 2.49 15.18 1.87
CA ILE A 87 2.88 13.81 2.22
C ILE A 87 1.68 12.87 2.09
N GLY A 88 0.52 13.28 2.61
CA GLY A 88 -0.73 12.55 2.49
C GLY A 88 -1.11 12.23 1.05
N TRP A 89 -0.94 13.19 0.13
CA TRP A 89 -1.19 12.94 -1.30
C TRP A 89 -0.21 11.94 -1.90
N ILE A 90 1.09 12.06 -1.60
CA ILE A 90 2.14 11.16 -2.13
C ILE A 90 1.89 9.72 -1.69
N ILE A 91 1.70 9.48 -0.39
CA ILE A 91 1.48 8.13 0.14
C ILE A 91 0.15 7.53 -0.36
N SER A 92 -0.88 8.35 -0.51
CA SER A 92 -2.14 7.96 -1.16
C SER A 92 -1.94 7.52 -2.61
N ALA A 93 -1.18 8.27 -3.40
CA ALA A 93 -0.83 7.90 -4.77
C ALA A 93 -0.02 6.59 -4.83
N LEU A 94 0.84 6.36 -3.83
CA LEU A 94 1.59 5.12 -3.61
C LEU A 94 0.71 3.95 -3.12
N GLY A 95 -0.60 4.14 -3.00
CA GLY A 95 -1.57 3.11 -2.65
C GLY A 95 -1.76 2.92 -1.15
N ALA A 96 -1.19 3.77 -0.31
CA ALA A 96 -1.45 3.74 1.12
C ALA A 96 -2.82 4.36 1.44
N PHE A 97 -3.44 3.92 2.54
CA PHE A 97 -4.66 4.50 3.07
C PHE A 97 -4.60 4.65 4.60
N PRO A 98 -5.26 5.66 5.17
CA PRO A 98 -5.17 5.96 6.59
C PRO A 98 -5.98 4.97 7.44
N VAL A 99 -5.37 4.51 8.52
CA VAL A 99 -5.99 3.79 9.62
C VAL A 99 -5.76 4.54 10.94
N THR A 100 -6.85 4.78 11.67
CA THR A 100 -6.84 5.48 12.96
C THR A 100 -6.64 4.46 14.08
N ARG A 101 -5.63 4.68 14.93
CA ARG A 101 -5.35 3.83 16.09
C ARG A 101 -6.02 4.43 17.33
N GLY A 102 -6.69 3.61 18.16
CA GLY A 102 -7.31 4.06 19.42
C GLY A 102 -8.78 4.49 19.32
N THR A 103 -9.41 4.31 18.16
CA THR A 103 -10.88 4.31 18.00
C THR A 103 -11.30 2.94 17.49
N ALA A 104 -12.58 2.57 17.63
CA ALA A 104 -13.06 1.22 17.32
C ALA A 104 -12.55 0.72 15.96
N ASP A 105 -11.85 -0.43 15.96
CA ASP A 105 -11.21 -1.08 14.80
C ASP A 105 -12.14 -1.31 13.59
N ARG A 106 -13.45 -1.15 13.78
CA ARG A 106 -14.50 -1.28 12.77
C ARG A 106 -14.28 -0.41 11.54
N GLU A 107 -13.84 0.85 11.70
CA GLU A 107 -13.65 1.74 10.56
C GLU A 107 -12.42 1.35 9.73
N ALA A 108 -11.35 0.91 10.38
CA ALA A 108 -10.19 0.35 9.68
C ALA A 108 -10.56 -0.92 8.90
N LEU A 109 -11.33 -1.82 9.52
CA LEU A 109 -11.82 -3.05 8.89
C LEU A 109 -12.71 -2.75 7.67
N LYS A 110 -13.68 -1.82 7.79
CA LYS A 110 -14.52 -1.40 6.66
C LYS A 110 -13.69 -0.87 5.49
N ARG A 111 -12.63 -0.09 5.77
CA ARG A 111 -11.71 0.40 4.73
C ARG A 111 -10.96 -0.74 4.06
N CYS A 112 -10.46 -1.70 4.83
CA CYS A 112 -9.79 -2.89 4.27
C CYS A 112 -10.73 -3.66 3.34
N ILE A 113 -11.98 -3.88 3.76
CA ILE A 113 -13.00 -4.56 2.93
C ILE A 113 -13.25 -3.79 1.64
N ALA A 114 -13.53 -2.49 1.72
CA ALA A 114 -13.79 -1.66 0.55
C ALA A 114 -12.60 -1.62 -0.43
N VAL A 115 -11.37 -1.63 0.08
CA VAL A 115 -10.16 -1.69 -0.75
C VAL A 115 -10.00 -3.05 -1.43
N LEU A 116 -10.34 -4.15 -0.75
CA LEU A 116 -10.31 -5.48 -1.35
C LEU A 116 -11.38 -5.64 -2.44
N GLU A 117 -12.59 -5.12 -2.22
CA GLU A 117 -13.68 -5.13 -3.19
C GLU A 117 -13.37 -4.30 -4.44
N ALA A 118 -12.62 -3.21 -4.29
CA ALA A 118 -12.24 -2.33 -5.39
C ALA A 118 -11.10 -2.88 -6.29
N GLY A 119 -10.38 -3.92 -5.82
CA GLY A 119 -9.23 -4.53 -6.51
C GLY A 119 -7.95 -3.68 -6.55
#